data_AF-A0A938Z596-F1
#
_entry.id   AF-A0A938Z596-F1
#
_cell.length_a   1.000
_cell.length_b   1.000
_cell.length_c   1.000
_cell.angle_alpha   90.00
_cell.angle_beta   90.00
_cell.angle_gamma   90.00
#
_symmetry.space_group_name_H-M   'P 1'
#
loop_
_entity.id
_entity.type
_entity.pdbx_description
1 polymer ?
#
loop_
_entity_poly.entity_id
_entity_poly.type
_entity_poly.pdbx_seq_one_letter_code
_entity_poly.pdbx_strand_id
1 'polypeptide(L)'
;MYYVPDGTKTCGYYECKKCGNRFLSLQTMEKIPCPDCEAEVDYEIGPGESLEDVLDTAVLLQRIEGEEEVEKMDALLSLAITGGDFDWI
;
A
#
# COMPACT_ATOMS: atom_id res chain seq x y z
N MET A 1 1.97 5.05 -6.23
CA MET A 1 0.60 4.96 -5.69
C MET A 1 -0.01 3.67 -6.21
N TYR A 2 -0.30 2.71 -5.31
CA TYR A 2 -0.96 1.47 -5.69
C TYR A 2 -2.46 1.70 -5.52
N TYR A 3 -3.12 1.90 -6.65
CA TYR A 3 -4.56 2.11 -6.74
C TYR A 3 -5.24 0.75 -6.84
N VAL A 4 -6.31 0.58 -6.05
CA VAL A 4 -7.23 -0.53 -6.23
C VAL A 4 -8.17 -0.20 -7.39
N PRO A 5 -8.41 -1.13 -8.33
CA PRO A 5 -9.29 -0.86 -9.46
C PRO A 5 -10.71 -0.51 -9.00
N ASP A 6 -11.34 0.38 -9.75
CA ASP A 6 -12.74 0.79 -9.59
C ASP A 6 -13.67 -0.44 -9.53
N GLY A 7 -14.56 -0.49 -8.53
CA GLY A 7 -15.40 -1.67 -8.25
C GLY A 7 -14.79 -2.69 -7.28
N THR A 8 -13.66 -2.37 -6.64
CA THR A 8 -13.09 -3.20 -5.57
C THR A 8 -13.98 -3.18 -4.34
N LYS A 9 -14.63 -4.30 -4.05
CA LYS A 9 -15.49 -4.45 -2.86
C LYS A 9 -14.73 -4.65 -1.56
N THR A 10 -13.47 -5.07 -1.63
CA THR A 10 -12.66 -5.35 -0.45
C THR A 10 -11.20 -5.10 -0.76
N CYS A 11 -10.54 -4.31 0.09
CA CYS A 11 -9.11 -4.10 0.01
C CYS A 11 -8.48 -4.11 1.41
N GLY A 12 -7.18 -4.42 1.46
CA GLY A 12 -6.35 -4.24 2.63
C GLY A 12 -5.62 -2.91 2.57
N TYR A 13 -5.65 -2.18 3.68
CA TYR A 13 -4.84 -1.00 3.90
C TYR A 13 -3.53 -1.40 4.57
N TYR A 14 -2.42 -1.17 3.89
CA TYR A 14 -1.10 -1.58 4.33
C TYR A 14 -0.20 -0.37 4.59
N GLU A 15 0.68 -0.51 5.58
CA GLU A 15 1.77 0.44 5.84
C GLU A 15 3.10 -0.30 5.78
N CYS A 16 3.99 0.19 4.93
CA CYS A 16 5.37 -0.27 4.89
C CYS A 16 6.14 0.26 6.11
N LYS A 17 6.69 -0.63 6.91
CA LYS A 17 7.56 -0.27 8.04
C LYS A 17 8.95 0.19 7.62
N LYS A 18 9.38 -0.14 6.40
CA LYS A 18 10.69 0.20 5.87
C LYS A 18 10.71 1.63 5.32
N CYS A 19 9.82 1.96 4.37
CA CYS A 19 9.74 3.28 3.76
C CYS A 19 8.66 4.20 4.35
N GLY A 20 7.78 3.70 5.23
CA GLY A 20 6.66 4.47 5.78
C GLY A 20 5.51 4.70 4.81
N ASN A 21 5.59 4.15 3.59
CA ASN A 21 4.59 4.34 2.57
C ASN A 21 3.30 3.58 2.91
N ARG A 22 2.16 4.23 2.69
CA ARG A 22 0.83 3.66 2.95
C ARG A 22 0.12 3.45 1.63
N PHE A 23 -0.47 2.29 1.45
CA PHE A 23 -1.08 1.93 0.19
C PHE A 23 -2.23 0.94 0.37
N LEU A 24 -3.13 0.92 -0.61
CA LEU A 24 -4.24 -0.03 -0.69
C LEU A 24 -3.83 -1.20 -1.59
N SER A 25 -4.21 -2.41 -1.19
CA SER A 25 -3.98 -3.61 -1.98
C SER A 25 -5.22 -4.48 -2.00
N LEU A 26 -5.45 -5.21 -3.10
CA LEU A 26 -6.50 -6.23 -3.19
C LEU A 26 -6.21 -7.42 -2.27
N GLN A 27 -4.95 -7.58 -1.87
CA GLN A 27 -4.55 -8.60 -0.93
C GLN A 27 -5.08 -8.26 0.46
N THR A 28 -5.48 -9.27 1.22
CA THR A 28 -5.94 -9.12 2.61
C THR A 28 -5.14 -10.02 3.55
N MET A 29 -3.90 -10.33 3.17
CA MET A 29 -2.95 -11.09 3.99
C MET A 29 -2.41 -10.19 5.10
N GLU A 30 -1.95 -10.77 6.23
CA GLU A 30 -1.46 -9.97 7.37
C GLU A 30 -0.21 -9.15 7.03
N LYS A 31 0.61 -9.64 6.10
CA LYS A 31 1.81 -8.97 5.61
C LYS A 31 1.97 -9.25 4.12
N ILE A 32 2.46 -8.25 3.41
CA ILE A 32 2.76 -8.32 1.98
C ILE A 32 4.08 -7.59 1.71
N PRO A 33 4.77 -7.92 0.61
CA PRO A 33 5.92 -7.14 0.18
C PRO A 33 5.48 -5.72 -0.16
N CYS A 34 6.23 -4.72 0.32
CA CYS A 34 6.03 -3.36 -0.14
C CYS A 34 6.57 -3.27 -1.58
N PRO A 35 5.71 -2.97 -2.55
CA PRO A 35 6.13 -3.02 -3.95
C PRO A 35 7.05 -1.84 -4.34
N ASP A 36 7.16 -0.82 -3.49
CA ASP A 36 8.15 0.26 -3.61
C ASP A 36 9.53 -0.23 -3.15
N CYS A 37 9.59 -0.92 -1.99
CA CYS A 37 10.84 -1.50 -1.48
C CYS A 37 11.30 -2.75 -2.26
N GLU A 38 10.36 -3.49 -2.87
CA GLU A 38 10.66 -4.64 -3.73
C GLU A 38 11.24 -4.18 -5.08
N ALA A 39 10.82 -3.01 -5.58
CA ALA A 39 11.38 -2.47 -6.83
C ALA A 39 12.84 -2.02 -6.70
N GLU A 40 13.29 -1.72 -5.47
CA GLU A 40 14.66 -1.31 -5.15
C GLU A 40 15.54 -2.48 -4.65
N VAL A 41 15.10 -3.75 -4.78
CA VAL A 41 15.96 -4.88 -4.39
C VAL A 41 17.15 -4.93 -5.33
N ASP A 42 18.32 -4.55 -4.81
CA ASP A 42 19.58 -4.63 -5.53
C ASP A 42 19.92 -6.11 -5.74
N TYR A 43 19.96 -6.57 -7.00
CA TYR A 43 20.26 -7.97 -7.33
C TYR A 43 21.73 -8.35 -7.01
N GLU A 44 22.54 -7.44 -6.47
CA GLU A 44 23.84 -7.71 -5.82
C GLU A 44 23.71 -8.04 -4.33
N ILE A 45 22.67 -8.77 -3.91
CA ILE A 45 22.59 -9.38 -2.56
C ILE A 45 23.89 -10.17 -2.29
N GLY A 46 24.80 -9.57 -1.52
CA GLY A 46 25.95 -10.26 -0.98
C GLY A 46 25.51 -11.37 -0.02
N PRO A 47 26.39 -12.31 0.36
CA PRO A 47 26.05 -13.52 1.13
C PRO A 47 25.54 -13.30 2.56
N GLY A 48 25.04 -12.10 2.91
CA GLY A 48 24.50 -11.74 4.22
C GLY A 48 23.20 -10.92 4.21
N GLU A 49 22.64 -10.54 3.05
CA GLU A 49 21.30 -9.91 3.02
C GLU A 49 20.25 -10.98 2.70
N SER A 50 19.33 -11.22 3.64
CA SER A 50 18.30 -12.25 3.53
C SER A 50 17.13 -11.78 2.66
N LEU A 51 16.64 -12.66 1.77
CA LEU A 51 15.41 -12.46 0.98
C LEU A 51 14.20 -12.09 1.86
N GLU A 52 14.19 -12.49 3.13
CA GLU A 52 13.16 -12.14 4.12
C GLU A 52 13.02 -10.62 4.35
N ASP A 53 14.10 -9.82 4.25
CA ASP A 53 14.08 -8.38 4.55
C ASP A 53 13.35 -7.53 3.48
N VAL A 54 13.02 -8.13 2.33
CA VAL A 54 12.30 -7.48 1.23
C VAL A 54 10.85 -7.94 1.11
N LEU A 55 10.55 -9.19 1.51
CA LEU A 55 9.25 -9.81 1.28
C LEU A 55 8.14 -9.43 2.26
N ASP A 56 8.44 -8.97 3.47
CA ASP A 56 7.43 -8.73 4.52
C ASP A 56 7.55 -7.34 5.17
N THR A 57 7.76 -6.32 4.34
CA THR A 57 7.95 -4.95 4.80
C THR A 57 6.65 -4.20 5.07
N ALA A 58 5.54 -4.57 4.41
CA ALA A 58 4.24 -3.94 4.59
C ALA A 58 3.29 -4.79 5.44
N VAL A 59 2.73 -4.14 6.47
CA VAL A 59 1.81 -4.79 7.42
C VAL A 59 0.39 -4.31 7.19
N LEU A 60 -0.58 -5.22 7.29
CA LEU A 60 -1.99 -4.89 7.19
C LEU A 60 -2.41 -4.10 8.43
N LEU A 61 -2.88 -2.88 8.23
CA LEU A 61 -3.43 -2.04 9.29
C LEU A 61 -4.92 -2.29 9.45
N GLN A 62 -5.66 -2.28 8.34
CA GLN A 62 -7.11 -2.38 8.37
C GLN A 62 -7.61 -3.01 7.07
N ARG A 63 -8.64 -3.85 7.19
CA ARG A 63 -9.39 -4.35 6.04
C ARG A 63 -10.59 -3.43 5.81
N ILE A 64 -10.74 -2.95 4.58
CA ILE A 64 -11.85 -2.11 4.16
C ILE A 64 -12.78 -2.98 3.32
N GLU A 65 -14.04 -3.03 3.71
CA GLU A 65 -15.11 -3.80 3.06
C GLU A 65 -16.22 -2.83 2.66
N GLY A 66 -16.55 -2.80 1.37
CA GLY A 66 -17.51 -1.87 0.79
C GLY A 66 -16.87 -1.02 -0.30
N GLU A 67 -17.40 -1.11 -1.52
CA GLU A 67 -16.94 -0.37 -2.70
C GLU A 67 -16.86 1.14 -2.43
N GLU A 68 -17.92 1.71 -1.85
CA GLU A 68 -17.99 3.13 -1.49
C GLU A 68 -16.92 3.57 -0.48
N GLU A 69 -16.58 2.70 0.48
CA GLU A 69 -15.57 3.01 1.49
C GLU A 69 -14.15 2.90 0.91
N VAL A 70 -13.92 1.94 0.01
CA VAL A 70 -12.65 1.80 -0.71
C VAL A 70 -12.38 3.05 -1.56
N GLU A 71 -13.38 3.52 -2.32
CA GLU A 71 -13.27 4.74 -3.12
C GLU A 71 -13.01 5.99 -2.26
N LYS A 72 -13.71 6.14 -1.13
CA LYS A 72 -13.45 7.24 -0.19
C LYS A 72 -12.03 7.20 0.36
N MET A 73 -11.55 6.02 0.74
CA MET A 73 -10.20 5.88 1.30
C MET A 73 -9.13 6.17 0.26
N ASP A 74 -9.33 5.72 -0.98
CA ASP A 74 -8.44 5.99 -2.11
C ASP A 74 -8.39 7.48 -2.44
N ALA A 75 -9.55 8.14 -2.52
CA ALA A 75 -9.66 9.58 -2.71
C ALA A 75 -8.98 10.37 -1.59
N LEU A 76 -9.18 9.99 -0.32
CA LEU A 76 -8.52 10.60 0.84
C LEU A 76 -6.99 10.42 0.79
N LEU A 77 -6.52 9.24 0.40
CA LEU A 77 -5.08 8.97 0.26
C LEU A 77 -4.46 9.82 -0.84
N SER A 78 -5.15 9.90 -1.99
CA SER A 78 -4.71 10.73 -3.11
C SER A 78 -4.65 12.20 -2.70
N LEU A 79 -5.64 12.69 -1.95
CA LEU A 79 -5.70 14.07 -1.47
C LEU A 79 -4.61 14.41 -0.45
N ALA A 80 -4.31 13.47 0.46
CA ALA A 80 -3.25 13.64 1.45
C ALA A 80 -1.85 13.74 0.82
N ILE A 81 -1.63 13.09 -0.33
CA ILE A 81 -0.35 13.14 -1.04
C ILE A 81 -0.24 14.39 -1.92
N THR A 82 -1.33 14.85 -2.54
CA THR A 82 -1.30 16.04 -3.43
C THR A 82 -1.56 17.36 -2.71
N GLY A 83 -1.98 17.34 -1.44
CA GLY A 83 -2.29 18.57 -0.69
C GLY A 83 -3.36 19.43 -1.36
N GLY A 84 -4.28 18.80 -2.10
CA GLY A 84 -5.30 19.50 -2.88
C GLY A 84 -6.48 19.90 -2.01
N ASP A 85 -6.75 21.20 -1.91
CA ASP A 85 -7.97 21.74 -1.33
C ASP A 85 -9.22 21.12 -1.99
N PHE A 86 -10.16 20.70 -1.14
CA PHE A 86 -11.51 20.24 -1.50
C PHE A 86 -12.39 21.43 -1.99
N ASP A 87 -11.92 22.23 -2.95
CA ASP A 87 -12.71 23.30 -3.56
C ASP A 87 -13.09 22.94 -5.01
N TRP A 88 -14.02 21.99 -5.12
CA TRP A 88 -14.91 21.87 -6.27
C TRP A 88 -16.24 21.24 -5.81
N ILE A 89 -16.98 22.05 -5.04
CA ILE A 89 -18.44 21.92 -4.92
C ILE A 89 -19.11 22.97 -5.82
#